data_AF-A0A7C0ZPH4-F1
#
_entry.id   AF-A0A7C0ZPH4-F1
#
_cell.length_a   1.000
_cell.length_b   1.000
_cell.length_c   1.000
_cell.angle_alpha   90.00
_cell.angle_beta   90.00
_cell.angle_gamma   90.00
#
_symmetry.space_group_name_H-M   'P 1'
#
loop_
_entity.id
_entity.type
_entity.pdbx_description
1 polymer ?
#
loop_
_entity_poly.entity_id
_entity_poly.type
_entity_poly.pdbx_seq_one_letter_code
_entity_poly.pdbx_strand_id
1 'polypeptide(L)'
;MPRFQWKGKNRYGDVVEGVRVARSVDELRLTLEREQITVMDVSRKGVELQIPFLQRGRVKLKELAIFSRQLSVLIDAELPLIQSLNIMAE
;
A
#
# COMPACT_ATOMS: atom_id res chain seq x y z
N MET A 1 -0.13 22.11 11.03
CA MET A 1 -0.73 22.37 9.71
C MET A 1 -1.00 21.03 9.02
N PRO A 2 -2.14 20.87 8.33
CA PRO A 2 -2.47 19.60 7.68
C PRO A 2 -1.50 19.28 6.53
N ARG A 3 -1.20 17.99 6.37
CA ARG A 3 -0.45 17.45 5.23
C ARG A 3 -1.44 16.96 4.19
N PHE A 4 -1.18 17.31 2.94
CA PHE A 4 -1.96 16.86 1.80
C PHE A 4 -1.06 16.04 0.89
N GLN A 5 -1.55 14.89 0.46
CA GLN A 5 -0.96 14.13 -0.62
C GLN A 5 -1.59 14.60 -1.92
N TRP A 6 -0.76 14.81 -2.93
CA TRP A 6 -1.19 15.30 -4.22
C TRP A 6 -0.53 14.51 -5.33
N LYS A 7 -1.24 14.45 -6.46
CA LYS A 7 -0.76 13.86 -7.71
C LYS A 7 -1.09 14.83 -8.83
N GLY A 8 -0.13 15.08 -9.71
CA GLY A 8 -0.28 16.05 -10.79
C GLY A 8 0.65 15.75 -11.95
N LYS A 9 0.49 16.51 -13.02
CA LYS A 9 1.31 16.42 -14.23
C LYS A 9 2.19 17.66 -14.33
N ASN A 10 3.50 17.48 -14.45
CA ASN A 10 4.42 18.61 -14.64
C ASN A 10 4.32 19.14 -16.09
N ARG A 11 4.99 20.28 -16.35
CA ARG A 11 5.09 20.87 -17.70
C ARG A 11 5.71 19.96 -18.77
N TYR A 12 6.50 18.97 -18.37
CA TYR A 12 7.16 17.99 -19.25
C TYR A 12 6.26 16.80 -19.58
N GLY A 13 5.10 16.72 -18.91
CA GLY A 13 4.13 15.66 -19.09
C GLY A 13 4.29 14.47 -18.15
N ASP A 14 5.24 14.52 -17.22
CA ASP A 14 5.42 13.46 -16.24
C ASP A 14 4.39 13.57 -15.12
N VAL A 15 3.89 12.41 -14.70
CA VAL A 15 3.05 12.31 -13.50
C VAL A 15 3.96 12.33 -12.28
N VAL A 16 3.81 13.37 -11.46
CA VAL A 16 4.54 13.59 -10.23
C VAL A 16 3.58 13.56 -9.04
N GLU A 17 4.02 12.99 -7.94
CA GLU A 17 3.24 12.88 -6.71
C GLU A 17 4.10 13.21 -5.49
N GLY A 18 3.46 13.71 -4.44
CA GLY A 18 4.17 14.15 -3.25
C GLY A 18 3.26 14.48 -2.08
N VAL A 19 3.88 14.83 -0.96
CA VAL A 19 3.18 15.29 0.25
C VAL A 19 3.65 16.69 0.59
N ARG A 20 2.72 17.63 0.74
CA ARG A 20 3.03 19.02 1.09
C ARG A 20 2.11 19.53 2.20
N VAL A 21 2.63 20.46 2.98
CA VAL A 21 1.89 21.14 4.04
C VAL A 21 1.18 22.36 3.45
N ALA A 22 -0.11 22.48 3.68
CA ALA A 22 -0.91 23.65 3.31
C ALA A 22 -1.99 23.90 4.38
N ARG A 23 -2.60 25.08 4.40
CA ARG A 23 -3.73 25.42 5.28
C ARG A 23 -5.04 24.94 4.68
N SER A 24 -5.16 24.91 3.34
CA SER A 24 -6.31 24.35 2.61
C SER A 24 -5.88 23.63 1.32
N VAL A 25 -6.82 22.87 0.74
CA VAL A 25 -6.64 22.23 -0.59
C VAL A 25 -6.44 23.29 -1.67
N ASP A 26 -7.14 24.43 -1.59
CA ASP A 26 -7.03 25.52 -2.56
C ASP A 26 -5.66 26.20 -2.51
N GLU A 27 -5.11 26.42 -1.31
CA GLU A 27 -3.75 26.94 -1.16
C GLU A 27 -2.70 25.98 -1.74
N LEU A 28 -2.89 24.67 -1.55
CA LEU A 28 -2.04 23.66 -2.16
C LEU A 28 -2.12 23.69 -3.69
N ARG A 29 -3.33 23.78 -4.26
CA ARG A 29 -3.52 23.89 -5.71
C ARG A 29 -2.81 25.10 -6.28
N LEU A 30 -3.01 26.28 -5.70
CA LEU A 30 -2.33 27.51 -6.12
C LEU A 30 -0.80 27.38 -6.05
N THR A 31 -0.29 26.69 -5.04
CA THR A 31 1.16 26.45 -4.91
C THR A 31 1.67 25.52 -6.01
N LEU A 32 0.95 24.44 -6.32
CA LEU A 32 1.33 23.48 -7.37
C LEU A 32 1.21 24.08 -8.78
N GLU A 33 0.18 24.89 -9.03
CA GLU A 33 0.02 25.62 -10.29
C GLU A 33 1.18 26.59 -10.53
N ARG A 34 1.65 27.31 -9.50
CA ARG A 34 2.85 28.17 -9.58
C ARG A 34 4.12 27.39 -9.93
N GLU A 35 4.19 26.12 -9.53
CA GLU A 35 5.29 25.22 -9.89
C GLU A 35 5.13 24.59 -11.29
N GLN A 36 4.08 24.99 -12.03
CA GLN A 36 3.69 24.43 -13.32
C GLN A 36 3.35 22.93 -13.23
N ILE A 37 2.66 22.56 -12.15
CA ILE A 37 2.12 21.22 -11.93
C ILE A 37 0.60 21.31 -12.00
N THR A 38 0.01 20.68 -13.01
CA THR A 38 -1.45 20.55 -13.14
C THR A 38 -1.93 19.47 -12.18
N VAL A 39 -2.72 19.85 -11.20
CA VAL A 39 -3.21 18.96 -10.15
C VAL A 39 -4.26 18.00 -10.73
N MET A 40 -4.02 16.70 -10.61
CA MET A 40 -4.96 15.65 -11.03
C MET A 40 -5.78 15.13 -9.85
N ASP A 41 -5.15 14.99 -8.68
CA ASP A 41 -5.80 14.51 -7.47
C ASP A 41 -5.18 15.16 -6.23
N VAL A 42 -6.01 15.47 -5.24
CA VAL A 42 -5.57 15.98 -3.93
C VAL A 42 -6.37 15.28 -2.86
N SER A 43 -5.68 14.53 -2.03
CA SER A 43 -6.24 13.92 -0.84
C SER A 43 -5.61 14.55 0.38
N ARG A 44 -6.43 14.93 1.36
CA ARG A 44 -5.89 15.23 2.69
C ARG A 44 -5.23 13.94 3.14
N LYS A 45 -3.94 14.00 3.50
CA LYS A 45 -3.30 12.85 4.15
C LYS A 45 -3.97 12.76 5.52
N GLY A 46 -5.10 12.06 5.55
CA GLY A 46 -5.73 11.61 6.77
C GLY A 46 -4.63 10.95 7.55
N VAL A 47 -4.55 11.28 8.84
CA VAL A 47 -3.74 10.50 9.77
C VAL A 47 -4.04 9.05 9.39
N GLU A 48 -3.04 8.32 8.89
CA GLU A 48 -3.15 6.87 8.78
C GLU A 48 -3.42 6.46 10.22
N LEU A 49 -4.70 6.29 10.54
CA LEU A 49 -5.13 5.67 11.76
C LEU A 49 -4.67 4.24 11.56
N GLN A 50 -3.40 3.98 11.90
CA GLN A 50 -2.91 2.66 12.18
C GLN A 50 -3.71 2.22 13.40
N ILE A 51 -4.93 1.72 13.15
CA ILE A 51 -5.72 1.06 14.17
C ILE A 51 -5.01 -0.29 14.32
N PRO A 52 -4.25 -0.52 15.40
CA PRO A 52 -3.49 -1.76 15.57
C PRO A 52 -4.38 -3.02 15.51
N PHE A 53 -5.70 -2.86 15.66
CA PHE A 53 -6.70 -3.91 15.54
C PHE A 53 -7.23 -4.19 14.12
N LEU A 54 -7.10 -3.25 13.16
CA LEU A 54 -7.50 -3.49 11.76
C LEU A 54 -6.37 -4.13 10.93
N GLN A 55 -5.12 -4.07 11.43
CA GLN A 55 -3.98 -4.83 10.90
C GLN A 55 -3.97 -6.28 11.41
N ARG A 56 -5.13 -6.94 11.55
CA ARG A 56 -5.11 -8.41 11.57
C ARG A 56 -4.54 -8.85 10.23
N GLY A 57 -3.31 -9.36 10.24
CA GLY A 57 -2.54 -9.73 9.07
C GLY A 57 -3.40 -10.46 8.06
N ARG A 58 -3.75 -9.78 6.98
CA ARG A 58 -4.59 -10.37 5.93
C ARG A 58 -3.67 -11.21 5.06
N VAL A 59 -3.74 -12.53 5.24
CA VAL A 59 -3.03 -13.47 4.37
C VAL A 59 -3.54 -13.29 2.95
N LYS A 60 -2.64 -13.13 1.97
CA LYS A 60 -3.08 -13.00 0.57
C LYS A 60 -3.65 -14.34 0.11
N LEU A 61 -4.74 -14.32 -0.66
CA LEU A 61 -5.34 -15.55 -1.20
C LEU A 61 -4.35 -16.39 -2.01
N LYS A 62 -3.43 -15.73 -2.73
CA LYS A 62 -2.35 -16.40 -3.47
C LYS A 62 -1.40 -17.17 -2.53
N GLU A 63 -1.01 -16.57 -1.41
CA GLU A 63 -0.12 -17.19 -0.43
C GLU A 63 -0.80 -18.41 0.21
N LEU A 64 -2.09 -18.27 0.55
CA LEU A 64 -2.89 -19.39 1.05
C LEU A 64 -3.00 -20.54 0.04
N ALA A 65 -3.25 -20.23 -1.23
CA ALA A 65 -3.37 -21.25 -2.27
C ALA A 65 -2.06 -22.03 -2.52
N ILE A 66 -0.92 -21.34 -2.46
CA ILE A 66 0.41 -21.96 -2.60
C ILE A 66 0.68 -22.85 -1.38
N PHE A 67 0.44 -22.34 -0.17
CA PHE A 67 0.58 -23.09 1.07
C PHE A 67 -0.24 -24.38 1.04
N SER A 68 -1.53 -24.31 0.71
CA SER A 68 -2.40 -25.49 0.65
C SER A 68 -1.95 -26.53 -0.38
N ARG A 69 -1.41 -26.09 -1.51
CA ARG A 69 -0.84 -27.01 -2.52
C ARG A 69 0.43 -27.69 -2.02
N GLN A 70 1.34 -26.93 -1.42
CA GLN A 70 2.60 -27.47 -0.86
C GLN A 70 2.32 -28.48 0.24
N LEU A 71 1.38 -28.17 1.13
CA LEU A 71 0.97 -29.09 2.20
C LEU A 71 0.39 -30.38 1.64
N SER A 72 -0.48 -30.30 0.62
CA SER A 72 -1.04 -31.49 -0.05
C SER A 72 0.05 -32.41 -0.58
N VAL A 73 1.04 -31.87 -1.29
CA VAL A 73 2.15 -32.66 -1.85
C VAL A 73 2.96 -33.36 -0.76
N LEU A 74 3.20 -32.68 0.37
CA LEU A 74 3.95 -33.27 1.49
C LEU A 74 3.12 -34.34 2.23
N ILE A 75 1.80 -34.16 2.32
CA ILE A 75 0.90 -35.20 2.86
C ILE A 75 0.86 -36.42 1.93
N ASP A 76 0.78 -36.20 0.61
CA ASP A 76 0.81 -37.27 -0.40
C ASP A 76 2.15 -38.02 -0.40
N ALA A 77 3.23 -37.36 0.00
CA ALA A 77 4.56 -37.95 0.21
C ALA A 77 4.72 -38.65 1.57
N GLU A 78 3.64 -38.82 2.33
CA GLU A 78 3.60 -39.47 3.65
C GLU A 78 4.53 -38.80 4.70
N LEU A 79 4.88 -37.52 4.52
CA LEU A 79 5.66 -36.82 5.53
C LEU A 79 4.82 -36.57 6.79
N PRO A 80 5.39 -36.74 7.99
CA PRO A 80 4.73 -36.37 9.23
C PRO A 80 4.29 -34.91 9.21
N LEU A 81 3.04 -34.64 9.58
CA LEU A 81 2.41 -33.30 9.51
C LEU A 81 3.28 -32.21 10.16
N ILE A 82 3.89 -32.50 11.30
CA ILE A 82 4.77 -31.57 12.03
C ILE A 82 6.00 -31.20 11.19
N GLN A 83 6.60 -32.16 10.49
CA GLN A 83 7.75 -31.89 9.62
C GLN A 83 7.35 -31.08 8.39
N SER A 84 6.21 -31.42 7.77
CA SER A 84 5.68 -30.68 6.63
C SER A 84 5.41 -29.21 6.97
N LEU A 85 4.84 -28.95 8.16
CA LEU A 85 4.61 -27.59 8.65
C LEU A 85 5.91 -26.84 8.93
N ASN A 86 6.93 -27.50 9.47
CA ASN A 86 8.25 -26.88 9.70
C ASN A 86 8.93 -26.50 8.38
N ILE A 87 8.94 -27.39 7.37
CA ILE A 87 9.53 -27.12 6.05
C ILE A 87 8.86 -25.93 5.37
N MET A 88 7.55 -25.76 5.54
CA MET A 88 6.79 -24.68 4.93
C MET A 88 6.85 -23.35 5.70
N ALA A 89 7.32 -23.36 6.95
CA ALA A 89 7.43 -22.17 7.79
C ALA A 89 8.76 -21.42 7.58
N GLU A 90 9.71 -22.03 6.87
CA GLU A 90 11.04 -21.53 6.55
C GLU A 90 11.10 -20.94 5.13
#